data_AF-A0A7R9LNM9-F1
#
_entry.id   AF-A0A7R9LNM9-F1
#
_cell.length_a   1.000
_cell.length_b   1.000
_cell.length_c   1.000
_cell.angle_alpha   90.00
_cell.angle_beta   90.00
_cell.angle_gamma   90.00
#
_symmetry.space_group_name_H-M   'P 1'
#
loop_
_entity.id
_entity.type
_entity.pdbx_description
1 polymer ?
#
loop_
_entity_poly.entity_id
_entity_poly.type
_entity_poly.pdbx_seq_one_letter_code
_entity_poly.pdbx_strand_id
1 'polypeptide(L)'
;MDSIFGELITSLRLVDATNPELHSLLTDWTQLASKRGFNEMKSPENLLLTLDLQITESALLYDSVKLLATALQDLDQSQSITMPSISCQSESQWQFGSSLMNYMRPAISIIIIITFRGLTGLVDFDQFGHRSSFTLDVMTITDSGLQKSSSNTTGELLCGQSWRAEGYEL
;
A
#
# COMPACT_ATOMS: atom_id res chain seq x y z
N MET A 1 31.44 -17.37 -20.65
CA MET A 1 30.66 -16.35 -21.40
C MET A 1 29.58 -15.92 -20.44
N ASP A 2 29.95 -15.07 -19.49
CA ASP A 2 29.03 -14.60 -18.46
C ASP A 2 28.31 -13.39 -19.02
N SER A 3 27.01 -13.54 -19.23
CA SER A 3 26.18 -12.50 -19.82
C SER A 3 26.06 -11.35 -18.82
N ILE A 4 26.78 -10.26 -19.10
CA ILE A 4 26.58 -8.96 -18.48
C ILE A 4 25.24 -8.43 -18.99
N PHE A 5 24.13 -8.91 -18.45
CA PHE A 5 22.90 -8.11 -18.44
C PHE A 5 22.93 -7.34 -17.13
N GLY A 6 23.31 -6.06 -17.22
CA GLY A 6 23.02 -5.12 -16.14
C GLY A 6 21.52 -5.22 -15.84
N GLU A 7 21.17 -5.47 -14.58
CA GLU A 7 19.78 -5.62 -14.17
C GLU A 7 19.00 -4.37 -14.58
N LEU A 8 18.15 -4.51 -15.60
CA LEU A 8 17.24 -3.46 -16.02
C LEU A 8 16.06 -3.46 -15.04
N ILE A 9 15.93 -2.38 -14.26
CA ILE A 9 14.73 -2.16 -13.46
C ILE A 9 13.55 -2.16 -14.42
N THR A 10 12.68 -3.15 -14.27
CA THR A 10 11.55 -3.33 -15.18
C THR A 10 10.30 -2.66 -14.61
N SER A 11 10.11 -2.68 -13.29
CA SER A 11 8.97 -2.06 -12.64
C SER A 11 9.14 -1.85 -11.13
N LEU A 12 8.19 -1.15 -10.52
CA LEU A 12 8.05 -0.93 -9.09
C LEU A 12 6.69 -1.47 -8.61
N ARG A 13 6.66 -2.07 -7.43
CA ARG A 13 5.44 -2.56 -6.77
C ARG A 13 5.30 -1.95 -5.38
N LEU A 14 4.16 -1.33 -5.10
CA LEU A 14 3.83 -0.76 -3.79
C LEU A 14 3.12 -1.75 -2.86
N VAL A 15 2.38 -2.71 -3.43
CA VAL A 15 1.65 -3.72 -2.65
C VAL A 15 2.64 -4.64 -1.93
N ASP A 16 2.45 -4.82 -0.63
CA ASP A 16 3.25 -5.71 0.20
C ASP A 16 2.79 -7.17 -0.01
N ALA A 17 3.45 -7.84 -0.95
CA ALA A 17 3.17 -9.24 -1.27
C ALA A 17 3.53 -10.22 -0.14
N THR A 18 4.14 -9.75 0.96
CA THR A 18 4.41 -10.57 2.15
C THR A 18 3.32 -10.43 3.21
N ASN A 19 2.36 -9.52 3.02
CA ASN A 19 1.29 -9.28 3.97
C ASN A 19 0.33 -10.50 4.02
N PRO A 20 0.17 -11.17 5.17
CA PRO A 20 -0.73 -12.33 5.28
C PRO A 20 -2.21 -11.97 5.06
N GLU A 21 -2.62 -10.73 5.40
CA GLU A 21 -3.97 -10.23 5.17
C GLU A 21 -4.29 -10.17 3.67
N LEU A 22 -3.29 -9.80 2.85
CA LEU A 22 -3.43 -9.77 1.40
C LEU A 22 -3.70 -11.16 0.82
N HIS A 23 -2.98 -12.18 1.30
CA HIS A 23 -3.20 -13.56 0.86
C HIS A 23 -4.60 -14.07 1.23
N SER A 24 -5.08 -13.75 2.43
CA SER A 24 -6.46 -14.07 2.84
C SER A 24 -7.47 -13.37 1.94
N LEU A 25 -7.29 -12.07 1.72
CA LEU A 25 -8.21 -11.26 0.91
C LEU A 25 -8.27 -11.75 -0.54
N LEU A 26 -7.14 -12.08 -1.16
CA LEU A 26 -7.10 -12.62 -2.52
C LEU A 26 -7.77 -13.99 -2.62
N THR A 27 -7.61 -14.82 -1.59
CA THR A 27 -8.29 -16.12 -1.52
C THR A 27 -9.81 -15.94 -1.42
N ASP A 28 -10.27 -15.06 -0.53
CA ASP A 28 -11.70 -14.78 -0.37
C ASP A 28 -12.28 -14.15 -1.64
N TRP A 29 -11.55 -13.21 -2.25
CA TRP A 29 -11.95 -12.55 -3.47
C TRP A 29 -12.09 -13.53 -4.65
N THR A 30 -11.10 -14.41 -4.85
CA THR A 30 -11.16 -15.44 -5.92
C THR A 30 -12.32 -16.41 -5.71
N GLN A 31 -12.60 -16.80 -4.47
CA GLN A 31 -13.77 -17.64 -4.15
C GLN A 31 -15.10 -16.91 -4.41
N LEU A 32 -15.21 -15.63 -4.02
CA LEU A 32 -16.40 -14.81 -4.27
C LEU A 32 -16.61 -14.57 -5.77
N ALA A 33 -15.53 -14.31 -6.51
CA ALA A 33 -15.56 -14.14 -7.96
C ALA A 33 -16.09 -15.40 -8.64
N SER A 34 -15.53 -16.57 -8.30
CA SER A 34 -15.98 -17.86 -8.82
C SER A 34 -17.46 -18.14 -8.48
N LYS A 35 -17.89 -17.89 -7.23
CA LYS A 35 -19.31 -18.04 -6.82
C LYS A 35 -20.25 -17.14 -7.60
N ARG A 36 -19.79 -15.98 -8.07
CA ARG A 36 -20.58 -15.04 -8.89
C ARG A 36 -20.47 -15.30 -10.39
N GLY A 37 -19.79 -16.36 -10.81
CA GLY A 37 -19.64 -16.75 -12.21
C GLY A 37 -18.48 -16.07 -12.93
N PHE A 38 -17.59 -15.37 -12.22
CA PHE A 38 -16.34 -14.86 -12.78
C PHE A 38 -15.30 -16.00 -12.81
N ASN A 39 -15.36 -16.82 -13.85
CA ASN A 39 -14.55 -18.04 -13.99
C ASN A 39 -13.13 -17.80 -14.53
N GLU A 40 -12.81 -16.58 -14.97
CA GLU A 40 -11.51 -16.22 -15.56
C GLU A 40 -10.51 -15.64 -14.55
N MET A 41 -10.84 -15.63 -13.26
CA MET A 41 -9.96 -15.03 -12.27
C MET A 41 -8.71 -15.89 -12.06
N LYS A 42 -7.55 -15.29 -12.31
CA LYS A 42 -6.24 -15.90 -12.06
C LYS A 42 -6.14 -16.34 -10.60
N SER A 43 -5.40 -17.41 -10.36
CA SER A 43 -5.16 -17.88 -9.00
C SER A 43 -4.48 -16.81 -8.14
N PRO A 44 -4.65 -16.84 -6.81
CA PRO A 44 -4.11 -15.83 -5.90
C PRO A 44 -2.61 -15.57 -6.09
N GLU A 45 -1.81 -16.62 -6.32
CA GLU A 45 -0.38 -16.49 -6.57
C GLU A 45 -0.05 -15.78 -7.89
N ASN A 46 -0.86 -15.98 -8.93
CA ASN A 46 -0.66 -15.36 -10.23
C ASN A 46 -1.11 -13.90 -10.27
N LEU A 47 -2.03 -13.49 -9.39
CA LEU A 47 -2.45 -12.09 -9.25
C LEU A 47 -1.29 -11.22 -8.73
N LEU A 48 -0.53 -11.71 -7.74
CA LEU A 48 0.61 -10.97 -7.18
C LEU A 48 1.82 -10.86 -8.12
N LEU A 49 1.91 -11.79 -9.07
CA LEU A 49 2.97 -11.83 -10.10
C LEU A 49 2.62 -10.98 -11.32
N THR A 50 1.36 -10.60 -11.49
CA THR A 50 0.96 -9.67 -12.55
C THR A 50 1.22 -8.23 -12.13
N LEU A 51 1.78 -7.43 -13.04
CA LEU A 51 1.95 -5.98 -12.95
C LEU A 51 0.61 -5.22 -13.00
N ASP A 52 -0.45 -5.79 -12.45
CA ASP A 52 -1.79 -5.29 -12.63
C ASP A 52 -2.00 -4.06 -11.74
N LEU A 53 -2.05 -2.90 -12.38
CA LEU A 53 -2.34 -1.62 -11.74
C LEU A 53 -3.66 -1.66 -10.97
N GLN A 54 -4.64 -2.48 -11.41
CA GLN A 54 -5.92 -2.61 -10.70
C GLN A 54 -5.77 -3.19 -9.29
N ILE A 55 -4.76 -4.04 -9.05
CA ILE A 55 -4.50 -4.60 -7.72
C ILE A 55 -3.96 -3.51 -6.79
N THR A 56 -3.12 -2.61 -7.30
CA THR A 56 -2.58 -1.50 -6.50
C THR A 56 -3.67 -0.50 -6.16
N GLU A 57 -4.51 -0.11 -7.11
CA GLU A 57 -5.64 0.80 -6.86
C GLU A 57 -6.63 0.20 -5.85
N SER A 58 -6.96 -1.09 -5.99
CA SER A 58 -7.85 -1.78 -5.06
C SER A 58 -7.24 -1.90 -3.66
N ALA A 59 -5.93 -2.17 -3.56
CA ALA A 59 -5.23 -2.23 -2.28
C ALA A 59 -5.19 -0.85 -1.59
N LEU A 60 -4.96 0.23 -2.34
CA LEU A 60 -5.01 1.59 -1.82
C LEU A 60 -6.43 1.97 -1.34
N LEU A 61 -7.46 1.57 -2.08
CA LEU A 61 -8.85 1.78 -1.67
C LEU A 61 -9.17 1.03 -0.38
N TYR A 62 -8.77 -0.25 -0.30
CA TYR A 62 -8.92 -1.07 0.90
C TYR A 62 -8.26 -0.40 2.12
N ASP A 63 -6.99 0.00 1.96
CA ASP A 63 -6.24 0.69 3.02
C ASP A 63 -6.91 2.00 3.41
N SER A 64 -7.44 2.78 2.45
CA SER A 64 -8.10 4.06 2.75
C SER A 64 -9.38 3.89 3.58
N VAL A 65 -10.19 2.89 3.27
CA VAL A 65 -11.44 2.61 4.00
C VAL A 65 -11.12 2.07 5.39
N LYS A 66 -10.13 1.18 5.49
CA LYS A 66 -9.68 0.64 6.78
C LYS A 66 -9.14 1.75 7.68
N LEU A 67 -8.32 2.65 7.13
CA LEU A 67 -7.78 3.81 7.85
C LEU A 67 -8.90 4.73 8.35
N LEU A 68 -9.86 5.08 7.48
CA LEU A 68 -10.99 5.93 7.83
C LEU A 68 -11.84 5.29 8.93
N ALA A 69 -12.14 3.99 8.82
CA ALA A 69 -12.91 3.25 9.82
C ALA A 69 -12.20 3.24 11.18
N THR A 70 -10.89 2.97 11.20
CA THR A 70 -10.09 3.01 12.43
C THR A 70 -10.05 4.41 13.03
N ALA A 71 -9.81 5.45 12.22
CA ALA A 71 -9.77 6.83 12.69
C ALA A 71 -11.12 7.31 13.26
N LEU A 72 -12.23 6.90 12.64
CA LEU A 72 -13.58 7.18 13.15
C LEU A 72 -13.84 6.46 14.48
N GLN A 73 -13.42 5.20 14.59
CA GLN A 73 -13.56 4.43 15.83
C GLN A 73 -12.73 5.02 16.97
N ASP A 74 -11.53 5.51 16.70
CA ASP A 74 -10.68 6.20 17.69
C ASP A 74 -11.28 7.56 18.10
N LEU A 75 -11.83 8.30 17.14
CA LEU A 75 -12.50 9.56 17.39
C LEU A 75 -13.75 9.37 18.27
N ASP A 76 -14.60 8.38 17.95
CA ASP A 76 -15.85 8.08 18.68
C ASP A 76 -15.59 7.65 20.13
N GLN A 77 -14.48 6.93 20.39
CA GLN A 77 -14.06 6.60 21.76
C GLN A 77 -13.69 7.84 22.59
N SER A 78 -13.19 8.89 21.94
CA SER A 78 -12.73 10.10 22.61
C SER A 78 -13.81 11.19 22.73
N GLN A 79 -14.74 11.23 21.79
CA GLN A 79 -15.76 12.27 21.65
C GLN A 79 -17.04 11.64 21.10
N SER A 80 -18.18 11.93 21.71
CA SER A 80 -19.48 11.53 21.15
C SER A 80 -19.70 12.28 19.84
N ILE A 81 -19.50 11.60 18.71
CA ILE A 81 -19.60 12.20 17.38
C ILE A 81 -21.04 12.13 16.86
N THR A 82 -21.47 13.21 16.20
CA THR A 82 -22.71 13.24 15.43
C THR A 82 -22.37 13.72 14.02
N MET A 83 -22.80 12.98 13.00
CA MET A 83 -22.63 13.36 11.60
C MET A 83 -23.88 14.12 11.12
N PRO A 84 -23.79 15.43 10.87
CA PRO A 84 -24.89 16.20 10.32
C PRO A 84 -25.05 15.94 8.82
N SER A 85 -26.24 16.17 8.29
CA SER A 85 -26.41 16.35 6.85
C SER A 85 -25.75 17.66 6.42
N ILE A 86 -24.90 17.61 5.41
CA ILE A 86 -24.20 18.77 4.84
C ILE A 86 -24.76 19.09 3.46
N SER A 87 -24.85 20.38 3.13
CA SER A 87 -25.23 20.87 1.80
C SER A 87 -24.12 21.75 1.25
N CYS A 88 -23.82 21.62 -0.05
CA CYS A 88 -22.86 22.50 -0.73
C CYS A 88 -23.37 23.96 -0.84
N GLN A 89 -24.65 24.20 -0.55
CA GLN A 89 -25.26 25.53 -0.55
C GLN A 89 -25.12 26.25 0.79
N SER A 90 -24.76 25.53 1.86
CA SER A 90 -24.54 26.08 3.19
C SER A 90 -23.05 26.06 3.54
N GLU A 91 -22.59 27.08 4.26
CA GLU A 91 -21.20 27.16 4.76
C GLU A 91 -20.98 26.30 6.03
N SER A 92 -21.90 25.38 6.33
CA SER A 92 -21.86 24.54 7.51
C SER A 92 -20.82 23.43 7.34
N GLN A 93 -19.76 23.49 8.14
CA GLN A 93 -18.73 22.45 8.20
C GLN A 93 -19.04 21.43 9.29
N TRP A 94 -18.55 20.20 9.13
CA TRP A 94 -18.63 19.22 10.22
C TRP A 94 -17.63 19.60 11.33
N GLN A 95 -18.16 19.89 12.52
CA GLN A 95 -17.37 20.37 13.67
C GLN A 95 -16.21 19.44 14.07
N PHE A 96 -16.34 18.12 13.83
CA PHE A 96 -15.31 17.13 14.14
C PHE A 96 -14.42 16.78 12.92
N GLY A 97 -14.61 17.43 11.77
CA GLY A 97 -13.85 17.13 10.56
C GLY A 97 -12.34 17.38 10.72
N SER A 98 -11.95 18.48 11.38
CA SER A 98 -10.54 18.77 11.68
C SER A 98 -9.94 17.74 12.65
N SER A 99 -10.69 17.34 13.68
CA SER A 99 -10.30 16.26 14.59
C SER A 99 -10.11 14.97 13.83
N LEU A 100 -11.07 14.55 12.99
CA LEU A 100 -10.95 13.33 12.19
C LEU A 100 -9.70 13.37 11.29
N MET A 101 -9.42 14.49 10.62
CA MET A 101 -8.21 14.64 9.82
C MET A 101 -6.92 14.44 10.64
N ASN A 102 -6.93 14.83 11.91
CA ASN A 102 -5.81 14.59 12.82
C ASN A 102 -5.71 13.12 13.23
N TYR A 103 -6.84 12.45 13.49
CA TYR A 103 -6.85 10.99 13.76
C TYR A 103 -6.43 10.19 12.52
N MET A 104 -6.76 10.63 11.31
CA MET A 104 -6.34 9.97 10.07
C MET A 104 -4.84 10.15 9.75
N ARG A 105 -4.11 11.01 10.47
CA ARG A 105 -2.65 11.16 10.33
C ARG A 105 -1.96 10.22 11.32
N PRO A 106 -1.38 9.09 10.87
CA PRO A 106 -0.72 8.14 11.75
C PRO A 106 0.31 8.84 12.62
N ALA A 107 1.26 9.61 12.04
CA ALA A 107 2.26 10.37 12.78
C ALA A 107 1.77 11.29 13.93
N ILE A 108 0.48 11.65 13.97
CA ILE A 108 -0.09 12.52 15.02
C ILE A 108 -0.93 11.72 16.03
N SER A 109 -1.52 10.60 15.62
CA SER A 109 -2.36 9.76 16.48
C SER A 109 -1.55 8.67 17.19
N ILE A 110 -1.51 8.70 18.53
CA ILE A 110 -0.72 7.78 19.36
C ILE A 110 -1.07 6.30 19.15
N ILE A 111 -2.32 5.97 18.82
CA ILE A 111 -2.77 4.58 18.63
C ILE A 111 -2.45 4.08 17.21
N ILE A 112 -2.51 4.95 16.21
CA ILE A 112 -2.42 4.58 14.79
C ILE A 112 -0.96 4.43 14.33
N ILE A 113 0.01 5.20 14.86
CA ILE A 113 1.45 5.10 14.52
C ILE A 113 1.95 3.64 14.56
N ILE A 114 1.53 2.89 15.58
CA ILE A 114 2.08 1.56 15.86
C ILE A 114 1.34 0.47 15.09
N THR A 115 0.09 0.70 14.71
CA THR A 115 -0.85 -0.39 14.36
C THR A 115 -1.27 -0.41 12.90
N PHE A 116 -1.23 0.72 12.18
CA PHE A 116 -1.77 0.77 10.83
C PHE A 116 -0.73 0.41 9.75
N ARG A 117 -0.60 -0.90 9.52
CA ARG A 117 -0.01 -1.47 8.30
C ARG A 117 -1.12 -2.00 7.40
N GLY A 118 -1.23 -1.41 6.22
CA GLY A 118 -2.17 -1.83 5.19
C GLY A 118 -1.58 -2.89 4.25
N LEU A 119 -2.35 -3.24 3.22
CA LEU A 119 -1.92 -4.09 2.12
C LEU A 119 -0.76 -3.46 1.33
N THR A 120 -0.61 -2.13 1.40
CA THR A 120 0.50 -1.39 0.80
C THR A 120 1.66 -1.10 1.77
N GLY A 121 1.72 -1.81 2.90
CA GLY A 121 2.77 -1.64 3.91
C GLY A 121 2.46 -0.55 4.93
N LEU A 122 3.50 0.12 5.44
CA LEU A 122 3.33 1.23 6.39
C LEU A 122 2.65 2.40 5.68
N VAL A 123 1.57 2.93 6.27
CA VAL A 123 0.90 4.14 5.79
C VAL A 123 1.18 5.23 6.80
N ASP A 124 1.77 6.33 6.33
CA ASP A 124 2.00 7.54 7.12
C ASP A 124 1.96 8.75 6.20
N PHE A 125 1.62 9.92 6.75
CA PHE A 125 1.46 11.15 5.98
C PHE A 125 2.32 12.29 6.53
N ASP A 126 2.85 13.11 5.63
CA ASP A 126 3.48 14.37 5.97
C ASP A 126 2.46 15.44 6.41
N GLN A 127 2.95 16.62 6.78
CA GLN A 127 2.10 17.74 7.19
C GLN A 127 1.13 18.24 6.10
N PHE A 128 1.42 17.95 4.84
CA PHE A 128 0.60 18.30 3.68
C PHE A 128 -0.39 17.19 3.30
N GLY A 129 -0.31 16.02 3.95
CA GLY A 129 -1.14 14.86 3.65
C GLY A 129 -0.60 13.97 2.54
N HIS A 130 0.65 14.15 2.10
CA HIS A 130 1.29 13.20 1.18
C HIS A 130 1.82 12.00 1.94
N ARG A 131 1.78 10.82 1.32
CA ARG A 131 2.33 9.62 1.92
C ARG A 131 3.85 9.75 2.04
N SER A 132 4.38 9.78 3.27
CA SER A 132 5.79 10.03 3.57
C SER A 132 6.60 8.74 3.73
N SER A 133 5.99 7.74 4.37
CA SER A 133 6.63 6.44 4.64
C SER A 133 5.97 5.36 3.76
N PHE A 134 6.73 4.81 2.82
CA PHE A 134 6.31 3.66 2.02
C PHE A 134 7.54 2.87 1.55
N THR A 135 7.31 1.62 1.17
CA THR A 135 8.35 0.75 0.59
C THR A 135 7.90 0.35 -0.80
N LEU A 136 8.81 0.46 -1.77
CA LEU A 136 8.62 -0.04 -3.12
C LEU A 136 9.52 -1.27 -3.33
N ASP A 137 8.91 -2.33 -3.82
CA ASP A 137 9.62 -3.49 -4.34
C ASP A 137 10.08 -3.19 -5.77
N VAL A 138 11.36 -3.38 -6.03
CA VAL A 138 11.97 -3.29 -7.35
C VAL A 138 11.81 -4.65 -8.03
N MET A 139 11.10 -4.65 -9.15
CA MET A 139 10.75 -5.85 -9.90
C MET A 139 11.54 -5.93 -11.20
N THR A 140 12.10 -7.11 -11.45
CA THR A 140 12.91 -7.42 -12.64
C THR A 140 12.32 -8.64 -13.34
N ILE A 141 12.34 -8.65 -14.67
CA ILE A 141 11.97 -9.83 -15.45
C ILE A 141 13.17 -10.77 -15.54
N THR A 142 12.98 -12.01 -15.10
CA THR A 142 13.94 -13.11 -15.24
C THR A 142 13.37 -14.19 -16.14
N ASP A 143 14.17 -15.20 -16.50
CA ASP A 143 13.71 -16.38 -17.25
C ASP A 143 12.58 -17.15 -16.53
N SER A 144 12.49 -17.01 -15.21
CA SER A 144 11.43 -17.59 -14.37
C SER A 144 10.22 -16.66 -14.17
N GLY A 145 10.19 -15.52 -14.85
CA GLY A 145 9.14 -14.51 -14.74
C GLY A 145 9.54 -13.30 -13.90
N LEU A 146 8.52 -12.53 -13.49
CA LEU A 146 8.71 -11.31 -12.71
C LEU A 146 9.13 -11.67 -11.28
N GLN A 147 10.31 -11.19 -10.87
CA GLN A 147 10.84 -11.43 -9.53
C GLN A 147 11.20 -10.11 -8.84
N LYS A 148 11.13 -10.13 -7.51
CA LYS A 148 11.60 -9.05 -6.66
C LYS A 148 13.12 -9.12 -6.55
N SER A 149 13.82 -8.09 -7.03
CA SER A 149 15.27 -7.97 -6.87
C SER A 149 15.63 -7.32 -5.53
N SER A 150 14.92 -6.24 -5.16
CA SER A 150 15.17 -5.52 -3.90
C SER A 150 13.92 -4.83 -3.35
N SER A 151 13.96 -4.38 -2.09
CA SER A 151 13.00 -3.41 -1.54
C SER A 151 13.70 -2.12 -1.20
N ASN A 152 13.03 -0.98 -1.40
CA ASN A 152 13.55 0.33 -1.01
C ASN A 152 12.48 1.13 -0.26
N THR A 153 12.83 1.65 0.91
CA THR A 153 11.96 2.51 1.74
C THR A 153 12.28 3.96 1.44
N THR A 154 11.27 4.85 1.44
CA THR A 154 11.43 6.26 1.05
C THR A 154 12.70 6.90 1.61
N GLY A 155 13.62 7.27 0.72
CA GLY A 155 14.91 7.86 1.07
C GLY A 155 15.84 8.03 -0.13
N GLU A 156 15.94 7.05 -1.03
CA GLU A 156 16.79 7.15 -2.21
C GLU A 156 16.47 5.97 -3.14
N LEU A 157 15.60 6.14 -4.13
CA LEU A 157 15.66 5.24 -5.29
C LEU A 157 17.01 5.54 -5.97
N LEU A 158 18.07 4.81 -5.57
CA LEU A 158 19.36 4.82 -6.25
C LEU A 158 19.23 4.12 -7.60
N CYS A 159 18.37 4.66 -8.46
CA CYS A 159 18.23 4.28 -9.84
C CYS A 159 19.45 4.86 -10.56
N GLY A 160 20.55 4.08 -10.63
CA GLY A 160 21.77 4.46 -11.37
C GLY A 160 23.08 4.50 -10.57
N GLN A 161 23.13 4.08 -9.30
CA GLN A 161 24.43 3.73 -8.72
C GLN A 161 24.86 2.40 -9.33
N SER A 162 25.88 2.44 -10.19
CA SER A 162 26.58 1.23 -10.66
C SER A 162 26.85 0.33 -9.46
N TRP A 163 26.35 -0.90 -9.47
CA TRP A 163 26.77 -1.95 -8.55
C TRP A 163 28.27 -2.15 -8.78
N ARG A 164 29.10 -1.41 -8.05
CA ARG A 164 30.52 -1.66 -8.00
C ARG A 164 30.61 -2.95 -7.20
N ALA A 165 30.97 -4.04 -7.87
CA ALA A 165 31.47 -5.21 -7.18
C ALA A 165 32.57 -4.72 -6.24
N GLU A 166 32.30 -4.69 -4.94
CA GLU A 166 33.37 -4.57 -3.96
C GLU A 166 34.23 -5.80 -4.14
N GLY A 167 35.46 -5.51 -4.57
CA GLY A 167 36.39 -6.48 -5.09
C GLY A 167 36.78 -7.51 -4.04
N TYR A 168 37.13 -8.67 -4.57
CA TYR A 168 38.11 -9.57 -4.00
C TYR A 168 39.32 -8.77 -3.48
N GLU A 169 39.71 -9.00 -2.23
CA GLU A 169 41.09 -8.79 -1.79
C GLU A 169 41.65 -10.12 -1.25
N LEU A 170 42.58 -10.66 -2.07
CA LEU A 170 43.63 -11.67 -1.85
C LEU A 170 43.25 -13.08 -1.37
#